data_AF-A0A9X4QMT0-F1
#
_entry.id   AF-A0A9X4QMT0-F1
#
_cell.length_a   1.000
_cell.length_b   1.000
_cell.length_c   1.000
_cell.angle_alpha   90.00
_cell.angle_beta   90.00
_cell.angle_gamma   90.00
#
_symmetry.space_group_name_H-M   'P 1'
#
loop_
_entity.id
_entity.type
_entity.pdbx_description
1 polymer ?
#
loop_
_entity_poly.entity_id
_entity_poly.type
_entity_poly.pdbx_seq_one_letter_code
_entity_poly.pdbx_strand_id
1 'polypeptide(L)'
;MLEGSTLGGQMLTKLLMKDLPVSPETNARYFNSYGTDVRERWAEFRELLTAQARTGEDEREMLASAGQTFDSLRDWIEAPNGTVSR
;
A
#
# COMPACT_ATOMS: atom_id res chain seq x y z
N MET A 1 -5.72 0.86 -1.13
CA MET A 1 -4.71 -0.18 -0.85
C MET A 1 -3.30 0.33 -1.13
N LEU A 2 -3.01 0.81 -2.35
CA LEU A 2 -1.68 1.34 -2.73
C LEU A 2 -1.19 2.46 -1.80
N GLU A 3 -2.00 3.47 -1.49
CA GLU A 3 -1.54 4.54 -0.57
C GLU A 3 -1.32 4.06 0.86
N GLY A 4 -2.08 3.05 1.31
CA GLY A 4 -1.80 2.38 2.58
C GLY A 4 -0.48 1.62 2.60
N SER A 5 -0.04 1.08 1.44
CA SER A 5 1.24 0.37 1.32
C SER A 5 2.45 1.28 1.53
N THR A 6 2.32 2.59 1.27
CA THR A 6 3.40 3.58 1.47
C THR A 6 3.81 3.71 2.94
N LEU A 7 2.84 3.60 3.87
CA LEU A 7 3.10 3.54 5.32
C LEU A 7 3.84 2.26 5.70
N GLY A 8 3.42 1.13 5.12
CA GLY A 8 4.08 -0.17 5.32
C GLY A 8 5.52 -0.16 4.81
N GLY A 9 5.79 0.50 3.67
CA GLY A 9 7.13 0.66 3.10
C GLY A 9 8.12 1.32 4.07
N GLN A 10 7.68 2.33 4.85
CA GLN A 10 8.52 2.95 5.87
C GLN A 10 8.91 1.97 6.99
N MET A 11 7.99 1.08 7.38
CA MET A 11 8.26 0.06 8.38
C MET A 11 9.17 -1.05 7.83
N LEU A 12 8.94 -1.48 6.58
CA LEU A 12 9.79 -2.45 5.89
C LEU A 12 11.22 -1.93 5.71
N THR A 13 11.40 -0.67 5.29
CA THR A 13 12.73 -0.04 5.18
C THR A 13 13.48 -0.12 6.51
N LYS A 14 12.83 0.26 7.62
CA LYS A 14 13.42 0.18 8.96
C LYS A 14 13.78 -1.24 9.38
N LEU A 15 12.97 -2.23 9.00
CA LEU A 15 13.25 -3.64 9.27
C LEU A 15 14.46 -4.14 8.47
N LEU A 16 14.51 -3.85 7.17
CA LEU A 16 15.60 -4.27 6.28
C LEU A 16 16.95 -3.65 6.68
N MET A 17 16.95 -2.37 7.09
CA MET A 17 18.15 -1.67 7.54
C MET A 17 18.84 -2.29 8.76
N LYS A 18 18.16 -3.18 9.50
CA LYS A 18 18.75 -3.85 10.66
C LYS A 18 19.80 -4.89 10.25
N ASP A 19 19.56 -5.58 9.14
CA ASP A 19 20.32 -6.76 8.75
C ASP A 19 20.97 -6.62 7.35
N LEU A 20 20.59 -5.61 6.58
CA LEU A 20 21.10 -5.36 5.22
C LEU A 20 21.67 -3.95 5.07
N PRO A 21 22.72 -3.76 4.24
CA PRO A 21 23.31 -2.45 3.95
C PRO A 21 22.44 -1.68 2.95
N VAL A 22 21.22 -1.32 3.37
CA VAL A 22 20.25 -0.55 2.58
C VAL A 22 19.97 0.80 3.23
N SER A 23 19.60 1.78 2.43
CA SER A 23 19.06 3.06 2.88
C SER A 23 17.90 3.47 1.97
N PRO A 24 17.08 4.45 2.38
CA PRO A 24 16.03 4.98 1.51
C PRO A 24 16.54 5.46 0.14
N GLU A 25 17.80 5.88 0.06
CA GLU A 25 18.49 6.33 -1.15
C GLU A 25 19.27 5.22 -1.85
N THR A 26 19.55 4.11 -1.15
CA THR A 26 20.41 3.02 -1.61
C THR A 26 19.72 1.67 -1.43
N ASN A 27 19.32 1.01 -2.51
CA ASN A 27 18.71 -0.33 -2.51
C ASN A 27 17.36 -0.49 -1.79
N ALA A 28 16.79 0.56 -1.17
CA ALA A 28 15.42 0.52 -0.60
C ALA A 28 14.50 1.66 -1.10
N ARG A 29 14.85 2.33 -2.21
CA ARG A 29 14.07 3.46 -2.76
C ARG A 29 12.59 3.13 -3.02
N TYR A 30 12.29 1.91 -3.45
CA TYR A 30 10.91 1.46 -3.66
C TYR A 30 10.04 1.60 -2.40
N PHE A 31 10.61 1.31 -1.23
CA PHE A 31 9.92 1.39 0.06
C PHE A 31 9.90 2.83 0.64
N ASN A 32 10.62 3.77 0.02
CA ASN A 32 10.72 5.16 0.43
C ASN A 32 9.81 6.11 -0.36
N SER A 33 8.56 5.71 -0.63
CA SER A 33 7.55 6.43 -1.43
C SER A 33 7.61 7.97 -1.36
N TYR A 34 6.92 8.57 -0.39
CA TYR A 34 6.84 10.02 -0.21
C TYR A 34 7.89 10.55 0.78
N GLY A 35 8.86 9.71 1.16
CA GLY A 35 9.82 10.04 2.22
C GLY A 35 9.14 10.52 3.51
N THR A 36 9.54 11.70 3.97
CA THR A 36 9.01 12.35 5.17
C THR A 36 7.53 12.72 5.07
N ASP A 37 7.02 12.87 3.85
CA ASP A 37 5.70 13.44 3.59
C ASP A 37 4.60 12.36 3.59
N VAL A 38 4.97 11.09 3.83
CA VAL A 38 4.04 9.95 3.78
C VAL A 38 2.84 10.12 4.71
N ARG A 39 3.04 10.77 5.87
CA ARG A 39 1.98 10.99 6.85
C ARG A 39 0.98 12.03 6.35
N GLU A 40 1.49 13.11 5.76
CA GLU A 40 0.68 14.19 5.21
C GLU A 40 -0.13 13.67 4.02
N ARG A 41 0.52 12.99 3.07
CA ARG A 41 -0.15 12.35 1.93
C ARG A 41 -1.20 11.34 2.34
N TRP A 42 -0.94 10.56 3.40
CA TRP A 42 -1.94 9.65 3.94
C TRP A 42 -3.14 10.38 4.57
N ALA A 43 -2.92 11.51 5.23
CA ALA A 43 -4.00 12.31 5.79
C ALA A 43 -4.89 12.86 4.67
N GLU A 44 -4.30 13.51 3.66
CA GLU A 44 -5.00 14.03 2.47
C GLU A 44 -5.81 12.93 1.77
N PHE A 45 -5.19 11.75 1.57
CA PHE A 45 -5.87 10.64 0.91
C PHE A 45 -7.13 10.17 1.65
N ARG A 46 -7.09 10.12 2.99
CA ARG A 46 -8.28 9.75 3.80
C ARG A 46 -9.39 10.79 3.71
N GLU A 47 -9.03 12.08 3.69
CA GLU A 47 -9.99 13.16 3.50
C GLU A 47 -10.68 13.04 2.14
N LEU A 48 -9.91 12.74 1.09
CA LEU A 48 -10.45 12.47 -0.25
C LEU A 48 -11.41 11.28 -0.26
N LEU A 49 -11.03 10.15 0.34
CA LEU A 49 -11.92 8.98 0.43
C LEU A 49 -13.24 9.32 1.13
N THR A 50 -13.17 10.07 2.24
CA THR A 50 -14.34 10.50 3.00
C THR A 50 -15.23 11.44 2.18
N ALA A 51 -14.64 12.35 1.40
CA ALA A 51 -15.38 13.26 0.53
C ALA A 51 -16.03 12.57 -0.69
N GLN A 52 -15.51 11.41 -1.10
CA GLN A 52 -16.04 10.63 -2.22
C GLN A 52 -17.11 9.62 -1.81
N ALA A 53 -17.08 9.12 -0.57
CA ALA A 53 -18.13 8.25 -0.03
C ALA A 53 -19.37 9.07 0.34
N ARG A 54 -20.15 9.51 -0.67
CA ARG A 54 -21.30 10.40 -0.50
C ARG A 54 -22.56 9.65 -0.07
N THR A 55 -22.61 8.36 -0.40
CA THR A 55 -23.71 7.47 -0.05
C THR A 55 -23.20 6.22 0.65
N GLY A 56 -24.08 5.52 1.35
CA GLY A 56 -23.74 4.22 1.92
C GLY A 56 -23.49 3.13 0.87
N GLU A 57 -23.91 3.34 -0.39
CA GLU A 57 -23.55 2.46 -1.50
C GLU A 57 -22.10 2.68 -1.94
N ASP A 58 -21.68 3.93 -2.06
CA ASP A 58 -20.29 4.30 -2.37
C ASP A 58 -19.33 3.69 -1.34
N GLU A 59 -19.67 3.77 -0.04
CA GLU A 59 -18.86 3.17 1.03
C GLU A 59 -18.75 1.65 0.88
N ARG A 60 -19.87 0.97 0.59
CA ARG A 60 -19.88 -0.49 0.38
C ARG A 60 -19.03 -0.88 -0.83
N GLU A 61 -19.13 -0.14 -1.93
CA GLU A 61 -18.33 -0.39 -3.14
C GLU A 61 -16.83 -0.19 -2.87
N MET A 62 -16.45 0.88 -2.18
CA MET A 62 -15.06 1.13 -1.79
C MET A 62 -14.50 0.02 -0.90
N LEU A 63 -15.27 -0.45 0.09
CA LEU A 63 -14.87 -1.55 0.96
C LEU A 63 -14.75 -2.88 0.20
N ALA A 64 -15.70 -3.17 -0.69
CA ALA A 64 -15.66 -4.37 -1.53
C ALA A 64 -14.43 -4.37 -2.45
N SER A 65 -14.14 -3.25 -3.10
CA SER A 65 -12.96 -3.07 -3.95
C SER A 65 -11.65 -3.21 -3.17
N ALA A 66 -11.59 -2.67 -1.95
CA ALA A 66 -10.45 -2.86 -1.06
C ALA A 66 -10.23 -4.35 -0.73
N GLY A 67 -11.31 -5.08 -0.40
CA GLY A 67 -11.28 -6.53 -0.16
C GLY A 67 -10.77 -7.31 -1.37
N GLN A 68 -11.34 -7.08 -2.55
CA GLN A 68 -10.94 -7.71 -3.81
C GLN A 68 -9.46 -7.49 -4.15
N THR A 69 -8.92 -6.32 -3.79
CA THR A 69 -7.49 -6.04 -3.98
C THR A 69 -6.62 -6.91 -3.10
N PHE A 70 -7.00 -7.14 -1.84
CA PHE A 70 -6.27 -8.04 -0.94
C PHE A 70 -6.40 -9.51 -1.36
N ASP A 71 -7.58 -9.91 -1.84
CA ASP A 71 -7.77 -11.23 -2.41
C ASP A 71 -6.85 -11.46 -3.60
N SER A 72 -6.81 -10.51 -4.54
CA SER A 72 -5.92 -10.56 -5.71
C SER A 72 -4.44 -10.60 -5.32
N LEU A 73 -4.04 -9.84 -4.29
CA LEU A 73 -2.67 -9.87 -3.78
C LEU A 73 -2.33 -11.24 -3.17
N ARG A 74 -3.22 -11.82 -2.36
CA ARG A 74 -3.04 -13.15 -1.77
C ARG A 74 -2.87 -14.19 -2.88
N ASP A 75 -3.80 -14.20 -3.82
CA ASP A 75 -3.80 -15.18 -4.91
C ASP A 75 -2.52 -15.08 -5.74
N TRP A 76 -1.98 -13.87 -5.95
CA TRP A 76 -0.68 -13.67 -6.59
C TRP A 76 0.50 -14.22 -5.79
N ILE A 77 0.52 -14.03 -4.46
CA ILE A 77 1.58 -14.54 -3.57
C ILE A 77 1.55 -16.08 -3.51
N GLU A 78 0.36 -16.66 -3.50
CA GLU A 78 0.15 -18.10 -3.38
C GLU A 78 0.31 -18.84 -4.73
N ALA A 79 0.29 -18.12 -5.85
CA ALA A 79 0.46 -18.71 -7.18
C ALA A 79 1.84 -19.38 -7.33
N PRO A 80 1.90 -20.65 -7.80
CA PRO A 80 3.16 -21.30 -8.10
C PRO A 80 3.93 -20.48 -9.16
N ASN A 81 5.14 -20.06 -8.83
CA ASN A 81 6.03 -19.23 -9.67
C ASN A 81 5.50 -17.83 -10.05
N GLY A 82 4.57 -17.24 -9.28
CA GLY A 82 4.16 -15.84 -9.45
C GLY A 82 3.44 -15.51 -10.78
N THR A 83 2.88 -16.51 -11.46
CA THR A 83 2.14 -16.32 -12.71
C THR A 83 0.66 -16.06 -12.41
N VAL A 84 0.21 -14.81 -12.57
CA VAL A 84 -1.24 -14.49 -12.57
C VAL A 84 -1.81 -14.96 -13.90
N SER A 85 -2.73 -15.93 -13.86
CA SER A 85 -3.48 -16.30 -15.07
C SER A 85 -4.46 -15.18 -15.43
N ARG A 86 -4.10 -14.43 -16.47
CA ARG A 86 -4.93 -14.27 -17.69
C ARG A 86 -6.40 -13.90 -17.54
#